data_AF-A0A3N2FPF9-F1
#
_entry.id   AF-A0A3N2FPF9-F1
#
_cell.length_a   1.000
_cell.length_b   1.000
_cell.length_c   1.000
_cell.angle_alpha   90.00
_cell.angle_beta   90.00
_cell.angle_gamma   90.00
#
_symmetry.space_group_name_H-M   'P 1'
#
loop_
_entity.id
_entity.type
_entity.pdbx_description
1 polymer ?
#
loop_
_entity_poly.entity_id
_entity_poly.type
_entity_poly.pdbx_seq_one_letter_code
_entity_poly.pdbx_strand_id
1 'polypeptide(L)'
;MTISCSCGSVSTTRRNPLRGLSLEDRVELVRAAYSVHAGFATLEVDASWHPAQDDASEACVVLLDLDALDATDGLDEEEARCLRNLLEVAHVRGRLLPPLVTVDGVQFRVAPADVFTGDVTYLVHDGATTLLEHTGPLERALLEEIVGLHRAFGPAALVQVDGLAPRIGLRAAMDGVLRARTPSVA
;
A
#
# COMPACT_ATOMS: atom_id res chain seq x y z
N MET A 1 14.55 7.12 10.17
CA MET A 1 14.76 6.22 9.03
C MET A 1 15.18 4.80 9.42
N THR A 2 14.51 3.83 8.83
CA THR A 2 14.78 2.39 8.97
C THR A 2 15.27 1.83 7.65
N ILE A 3 16.23 0.91 7.69
CA ILE A 3 16.71 0.16 6.53
C ILE A 3 16.38 -1.30 6.77
N SER A 4 15.67 -1.93 5.83
CA SER A 4 15.35 -3.35 5.86
C SER A 4 15.84 -4.05 4.60
N CYS A 5 16.09 -5.35 4.68
CA CYS A 5 16.48 -6.17 3.56
C CYS A 5 15.54 -7.38 3.43
N SER A 6 15.33 -7.87 2.20
CA SER A 6 14.56 -9.09 1.93
C SER A 6 15.09 -10.34 2.66
N CYS A 7 16.34 -10.34 3.13
CA CYS A 7 16.91 -11.40 3.97
C CYS A 7 16.45 -11.36 5.44
N GLY A 8 15.66 -10.36 5.84
CA GLY A 8 15.16 -10.16 7.21
C GLY A 8 16.06 -9.31 8.10
N SER A 9 17.21 -8.83 7.59
CA SER A 9 18.08 -7.92 8.35
C SER A 9 17.49 -6.51 8.39
N VAL A 10 17.56 -5.87 9.55
CA VAL A 10 17.03 -4.52 9.78
C VAL A 10 18.04 -3.71 10.60
N SER A 11 18.21 -2.43 10.24
CA SER A 11 18.99 -1.47 11.01
C SER A 11 18.31 -0.10 11.02
N THR A 12 18.71 0.75 11.96
CA THR A 12 18.29 2.16 11.98
C THR A 12 19.51 3.04 11.85
N THR A 13 19.39 4.14 11.13
CA THR A 13 20.48 5.09 10.94
C THR A 13 19.98 6.52 11.02
N ARG A 14 20.88 7.42 11.46
CA ARG A 14 20.65 8.87 11.47
C ARG A 14 21.11 9.54 10.18
N ARG A 15 21.79 8.82 9.29
CA ARG A 15 22.23 9.35 8.00
C ARG A 15 21.03 9.35 7.05
N ASN A 16 20.45 10.52 6.83
CA ASN A 16 19.38 10.71 5.86
C ASN A 16 19.98 10.90 4.45
N PRO A 17 19.82 9.94 3.52
CA PRO A 17 20.40 10.02 2.18
C PRO A 17 19.71 11.07 1.30
N LEU A 18 18.51 11.53 1.67
CA LEU A 18 17.83 12.61 0.95
C LEU A 18 18.39 13.98 1.31
N ARG A 19 19.11 14.08 2.43
CA ARG A 19 19.67 15.35 2.88
C ARG A 19 20.70 15.88 1.89
N GLY A 20 20.48 17.09 1.39
CA GLY A 20 21.34 17.73 0.40
C GLY A 20 20.93 17.48 -1.06
N LEU A 21 19.96 16.60 -1.30
CA LEU A 21 19.30 16.51 -2.61
C LEU A 21 18.34 17.69 -2.81
N SER A 22 18.23 18.11 -4.07
CA SER A 22 17.27 19.13 -4.49
C SER A 22 15.82 18.64 -4.30
N LEU A 23 14.85 19.55 -4.27
CA LEU A 23 13.44 19.17 -4.27
C LEU A 23 13.08 18.28 -5.48
N GLU A 24 13.60 18.61 -6.66
CA GLU A 24 13.34 17.87 -7.91
C GLU A 24 13.79 16.41 -7.77
N ASP A 25 15.01 16.17 -7.30
CA ASP A 25 15.53 14.80 -7.10
C ASP A 25 14.70 14.02 -6.07
N ARG A 26 14.28 14.68 -4.99
CA ARG A 26 13.43 14.04 -3.97
C ARG A 26 12.05 13.69 -4.51
N VAL A 27 11.46 14.56 -5.32
CA VAL A 27 10.16 14.30 -5.98
C VAL A 27 10.26 13.09 -6.90
N GLU A 28 11.33 12.99 -7.69
CA GLU A 28 11.54 11.84 -8.57
C GLU A 28 11.78 10.54 -7.78
N LEU A 29 12.52 10.60 -6.67
CA LEU A 29 12.68 9.45 -5.77
C LEU A 29 11.36 9.01 -5.16
N VAL A 30 10.52 9.93 -4.67
CA VAL A 30 9.21 9.59 -4.11
C VAL A 30 8.28 9.01 -5.19
N ARG A 31 8.27 9.57 -6.41
CA ARG A 31 7.48 9.02 -7.52
C ARG A 31 7.92 7.61 -7.92
N ALA A 32 9.23 7.35 -7.89
CA ALA A 32 9.82 6.05 -8.19
C ALA A 32 9.81 5.09 -6.99
N ALA A 33 9.36 5.55 -5.82
CA ALA A 33 9.34 4.75 -4.60
C ALA A 33 8.61 3.42 -4.80
N TYR A 34 9.09 2.40 -4.10
CA TYR A 34 8.45 1.10 -4.06
C TYR A 34 7.01 1.23 -3.58
N SER A 35 6.80 2.00 -2.51
CA SER A 35 5.47 2.38 -2.04
C SER A 35 5.49 3.75 -1.38
N VAL A 36 4.35 4.45 -1.48
CA VAL A 36 4.04 5.65 -0.71
C VAL A 36 2.66 5.44 -0.12
N HIS A 37 2.52 5.64 1.19
CA HIS A 37 1.24 5.49 1.88
C HIS A 37 1.28 6.18 3.25
N ALA A 38 0.22 6.93 3.58
CA ALA A 38 0.02 7.56 4.89
C ALA A 38 1.20 8.45 5.36
N GLY A 39 1.81 9.20 4.43
CA GLY A 39 2.93 10.09 4.75
C GLY A 39 4.29 9.41 4.86
N PHE A 40 4.36 8.11 4.54
CA PHE A 40 5.60 7.33 4.49
C PHE A 40 5.96 6.96 3.05
N ALA A 41 7.25 6.87 2.77
CA ALA A 41 7.80 6.35 1.53
C ALA A 41 8.80 5.23 1.80
N THR A 42 8.69 4.15 1.03
CA THR A 42 9.66 3.05 1.00
C THR A 42 10.43 3.13 -0.31
N LEU A 43 11.73 3.44 -0.24
CA LEU A 43 12.62 3.54 -1.39
C LEU A 43 13.45 2.26 -1.54
N GLU A 44 13.61 1.78 -2.76
CA GLU A 44 14.62 0.76 -3.06
C GLU A 44 16.00 1.43 -3.17
N VAL A 45 16.97 0.92 -2.44
CA VAL A 45 18.33 1.47 -2.39
C VAL A 45 19.35 0.40 -2.77
N ASP A 46 20.55 0.87 -3.12
CA ASP A 46 21.66 0.00 -3.52
C ASP A 46 22.06 -0.98 -2.40
N ALA A 47 22.49 -2.18 -2.79
CA ALA A 47 22.87 -3.25 -1.87
C ALA A 47 24.04 -2.86 -0.93
N SER A 48 24.84 -1.84 -1.25
CA SER A 48 25.86 -1.28 -0.35
C SER A 48 25.29 -0.70 0.95
N TRP A 49 23.98 -0.45 1.02
CA TRP A 49 23.27 -0.02 2.24
C TRP A 49 22.76 -1.18 3.09
N HIS A 50 23.13 -2.42 2.77
CA HIS A 50 22.71 -3.61 3.50
C HIS A 50 23.02 -3.51 5.00
N PRO A 51 22.04 -3.82 5.89
CA PRO A 51 22.18 -3.60 7.32
C PRO A 51 23.05 -4.63 8.06
N ALA A 52 23.36 -5.79 7.46
CA ALA A 52 24.17 -6.84 8.10
C ALA A 52 25.68 -6.70 7.79
N GLN A 53 26.53 -7.34 8.60
CA GLN A 53 27.97 -7.40 8.37
C GLN A 53 28.39 -8.36 7.25
N ASP A 54 27.53 -9.31 6.90
CA ASP A 54 27.75 -10.22 5.76
C ASP A 54 27.40 -9.51 4.45
N ASP A 55 28.12 -9.85 3.39
CA ASP A 55 27.88 -9.32 2.05
C ASP A 55 26.44 -9.58 1.62
N ALA A 56 25.76 -8.53 1.15
CA ALA A 56 24.45 -8.68 0.53
C ALA A 56 24.56 -9.64 -0.65
N SER A 57 23.66 -10.61 -0.74
CA SER A 57 23.56 -11.40 -1.97
C SER A 57 23.05 -10.53 -3.11
N GLU A 58 23.38 -10.86 -4.35
CA GLU A 58 22.86 -10.14 -5.54
C GLU A 58 21.33 -10.16 -5.65
N ALA A 59 20.65 -11.03 -4.89
CA ALA A 59 19.19 -11.12 -4.82
C ALA A 59 18.58 -10.33 -3.64
N CYS A 60 19.40 -9.68 -2.81
CA CYS A 60 18.92 -8.88 -1.70
C CYS A 60 18.32 -7.56 -2.21
N VAL A 61 17.05 -7.32 -1.87
CA VAL A 61 16.40 -6.02 -2.07
C VAL A 61 16.52 -5.25 -0.77
N VAL A 62 17.17 -4.08 -0.82
CA VAL A 62 17.35 -3.21 0.35
C VAL A 62 16.38 -2.04 0.24
N LEU A 63 15.61 -1.83 1.31
CA LEU A 63 14.55 -0.86 1.37
C LEU A 63 14.81 0.15 2.48
N LEU A 64 14.42 1.39 2.19
CA LEU A 64 14.58 2.55 3.04
C LEU A 64 13.22 3.13 3.38
N ASP A 65 12.82 3.02 4.65
CA ASP A 65 11.56 3.59 5.12
C ASP A 65 11.80 4.98 5.72
N LEU A 66 11.12 5.95 5.11
CA LEU A 66 11.20 7.38 5.42
C LEU A 66 9.82 7.90 5.77
N ASP A 67 9.74 8.72 6.82
CA ASP A 67 8.56 9.52 7.10
C ASP A 67 8.65 10.91 6.46
N ALA A 68 7.59 11.69 6.57
CA ALA A 68 7.54 13.05 6.07
C ALA A 68 8.63 13.97 6.65
N LEU A 69 9.09 13.74 7.89
CA LEU A 69 10.14 14.55 8.52
C LEU A 69 11.50 14.22 7.90
N ASP A 70 11.81 12.94 7.76
CA ASP A 70 13.02 12.47 7.10
C ASP A 70 13.04 12.95 5.62
N ALA A 71 11.92 12.81 4.91
CA ALA A 71 11.84 13.20 3.50
C ALA A 71 12.05 14.71 3.27
N THR A 72 11.60 15.56 4.21
CA THR A 72 11.66 17.02 4.09
C THR A 72 12.84 17.68 4.76
N ASP A 73 13.71 16.93 5.43
CA ASP A 73 14.86 17.49 6.16
C ASP A 73 15.75 18.37 5.25
N GLY A 74 16.02 19.59 5.71
CA GLY A 74 16.84 20.58 5.01
C GLY A 74 16.18 21.31 3.83
N LEU A 75 14.91 21.06 3.53
CA LEU A 75 14.13 21.86 2.59
C LEU A 75 13.57 23.12 3.29
N ASP A 76 13.25 24.15 2.51
CA ASP A 76 12.43 25.24 3.04
C ASP A 76 10.97 24.81 3.22
N GLU A 77 10.14 25.66 3.85
CA GLU A 77 8.76 25.30 4.20
C GLU A 77 7.84 25.18 2.97
N GLU A 78 8.13 25.86 1.86
CA GLU A 78 7.34 25.73 0.63
C GLU A 78 7.67 24.40 -0.07
N GLU A 79 8.96 24.09 -0.21
CA GLU A 79 9.46 22.84 -0.76
C GLU A 79 9.02 21.64 0.09
N ALA A 80 9.14 21.75 1.42
CA ALA A 80 8.72 20.71 2.35
C ALA A 80 7.21 20.45 2.26
N ARG A 81 6.40 21.51 2.07
CA ARG A 81 4.96 21.36 1.84
C ARG A 81 4.66 20.64 0.53
N CYS A 82 5.39 20.95 -0.54
CA CYS A 82 5.26 20.25 -1.82
C CYS A 82 5.51 18.74 -1.64
N LEU A 83 6.59 18.37 -0.95
CA LEU A 83 6.93 16.97 -0.76
C LEU A 83 5.96 16.25 0.19
N ARG A 84 5.49 16.91 1.26
CA ARG A 84 4.43 16.36 2.13
C ARG A 84 3.16 16.06 1.36
N ASN A 85 2.72 16.96 0.49
CA ASN A 85 1.55 16.73 -0.36
C ASN A 85 1.74 15.54 -1.30
N LEU A 86 2.95 15.31 -1.80
CA LEU A 86 3.26 14.15 -2.64
C LEU A 86 3.18 12.84 -1.84
N LEU A 87 3.63 12.83 -0.58
CA LEU A 87 3.58 11.66 0.31
C LEU A 87 2.15 11.27 0.75
N GLU A 88 1.18 12.18 0.56
CA GLU A 88 -0.25 11.87 0.74
C GLU A 88 -0.85 11.13 -0.48
N VAL A 89 -0.15 11.11 -1.62
CA VAL A 89 -0.61 10.43 -2.83
C VAL A 89 -0.16 8.97 -2.79
N ALA A 90 -1.03 8.09 -2.29
CA ALA A 90 -0.69 6.68 -2.13
C ALA A 90 -0.45 5.97 -3.47
N HIS A 91 0.66 5.23 -3.56
CA HIS A 91 0.99 4.41 -4.74
C HIS A 91 1.88 3.22 -4.39
N VAL A 92 1.91 2.22 -5.27
CA VAL A 92 2.83 1.08 -5.22
C VAL A 92 3.47 0.85 -6.59
N ARG A 93 4.80 0.89 -6.66
CA ARG A 93 5.60 0.76 -7.89
C ARG A 93 5.10 1.69 -9.01
N GLY A 94 4.89 2.96 -8.67
CA GLY A 94 4.36 3.99 -9.57
C GLY A 94 2.87 3.87 -9.94
N ARG A 95 2.14 2.87 -9.42
CA ARG A 95 0.70 2.71 -9.64
C ARG A 95 -0.08 3.36 -8.51
N LEU A 96 -0.87 4.39 -8.83
CA LEU A 96 -1.72 5.08 -7.87
C LEU A 96 -2.73 4.13 -7.23
N LEU A 97 -2.86 4.22 -5.91
CA LEU A 97 -3.90 3.53 -5.17
C LEU A 97 -5.18 4.38 -5.19
N PRO A 98 -6.36 3.75 -5.27
CA PRO A 98 -7.62 4.49 -5.15
C PRO A 98 -7.73 5.14 -3.77
N PRO A 99 -8.39 6.32 -3.67
CA PRO A 99 -8.58 6.99 -2.39
C PRO A 99 -9.48 6.16 -1.47
N LEU A 100 -9.41 6.44 -0.17
CA LEU A 100 -10.36 5.93 0.81
C LEU A 100 -11.80 6.27 0.39
N VAL A 101 -12.67 5.27 0.36
CA VAL A 101 -14.10 5.44 0.14
C VAL A 101 -14.84 5.15 1.44
N THR A 102 -15.84 5.96 1.79
CA THR A 102 -16.72 5.70 2.93
C THR A 102 -18.17 5.61 2.46
N VAL A 103 -18.86 4.53 2.85
CA VAL A 103 -20.29 4.29 2.55
C VAL A 103 -20.97 3.83 3.81
N ASP A 104 -21.97 4.58 4.28
CA ASP A 104 -22.77 4.25 5.47
C ASP A 104 -21.92 3.99 6.74
N GLY A 105 -20.79 4.70 6.89
CA GLY A 105 -19.84 4.51 7.99
C GLY A 105 -18.79 3.41 7.77
N VAL A 106 -18.97 2.57 6.74
CA VAL A 106 -18.01 1.54 6.34
C VAL A 106 -16.90 2.16 5.48
N GLN A 107 -15.66 1.88 5.85
CA GLN A 107 -14.45 2.39 5.22
C GLN A 107 -13.84 1.34 4.28
N PHE A 108 -13.57 1.73 3.03
CA PHE A 108 -12.98 0.89 1.99
C PHE A 108 -11.65 1.51 1.57
N ARG A 109 -10.55 0.81 1.79
CA ARG A 109 -9.21 1.30 1.46
C ARG A 109 -8.39 0.25 0.74
N VAL A 110 -7.43 0.73 -0.05
CA VAL A 110 -6.38 -0.09 -0.64
C VAL A 110 -5.06 0.44 -0.11
N ALA A 111 -4.24 -0.44 0.47
CA ALA A 111 -2.92 -0.11 0.98
C ALA A 111 -1.86 -1.00 0.30
N PRO A 112 -0.59 -0.58 0.24
CA PRO A 112 0.50 -1.49 -0.11
C PRO A 112 0.48 -2.70 0.82
N ALA A 113 0.76 -3.90 0.31
CA ALA A 113 0.87 -5.09 1.14
C ALA A 113 2.17 -5.07 1.96
N ASP A 114 2.15 -5.74 3.12
CA ASP A 114 3.34 -5.91 3.99
C ASP A 114 4.39 -6.87 3.38
N VAL A 115 4.12 -7.42 2.19
CA VAL A 115 5.01 -8.30 1.44
C VAL A 115 5.57 -7.57 0.23
N PHE A 116 6.88 -7.72 0.00
CA PHE A 116 7.61 -6.98 -1.04
C PHE A 116 7.41 -7.53 -2.47
N THR A 117 6.16 -7.84 -2.87
CA THR A 117 5.79 -8.36 -4.20
C THR A 117 5.19 -7.31 -5.14
N GLY A 118 4.78 -6.15 -4.61
CA GLY A 118 4.04 -5.12 -5.33
C GLY A 118 2.54 -5.34 -5.30
N ASP A 119 2.08 -6.29 -4.48
CA ASP A 119 0.69 -6.53 -4.14
C ASP A 119 0.15 -5.43 -3.24
N VAL A 120 -1.18 -5.39 -3.14
CA VAL A 120 -1.93 -4.47 -2.29
C VAL A 120 -2.89 -5.26 -1.41
N THR A 121 -3.26 -4.67 -0.28
CA THR A 121 -4.29 -5.19 0.60
C THR A 121 -5.56 -4.36 0.45
N TYR A 122 -6.64 -5.02 0.02
CA TYR A 122 -8.00 -4.47 0.02
C TYR A 122 -8.59 -4.68 1.41
N LEU A 123 -8.95 -3.59 2.07
CA LEU A 123 -9.38 -3.57 3.46
C LEU A 123 -10.73 -2.88 3.57
N VAL A 124 -11.69 -3.54 4.22
CA VAL A 124 -13.00 -2.97 4.52
C VAL A 124 -13.29 -3.07 6.00
N HIS A 125 -13.51 -1.92 6.66
CA HIS A 125 -13.78 -1.83 8.09
C HIS A 125 -15.13 -1.20 8.36
N ASP A 126 -15.87 -1.75 9.31
CA ASP A 126 -17.03 -1.13 9.96
C ASP A 126 -16.69 -0.87 11.43
N GLY A 127 -16.31 0.36 11.74
CA GLY A 127 -15.75 0.73 13.03
C GLY A 127 -14.50 -0.09 13.37
N ALA A 128 -14.60 -0.92 14.42
CA ALA A 128 -13.51 -1.81 14.87
C ALA A 128 -13.54 -3.19 14.21
N THR A 129 -14.53 -3.48 13.36
CA THR A 129 -14.71 -4.79 12.74
C THR A 129 -14.17 -4.81 11.31
N THR A 130 -13.28 -5.74 11.02
CA THR A 130 -12.85 -6.03 9.65
C THR A 130 -13.89 -6.90 8.97
N LEU A 131 -14.44 -6.41 7.84
CA LEU A 131 -15.40 -7.13 7.02
C LEU A 131 -14.75 -7.87 5.86
N LEU A 132 -13.63 -7.36 5.36
CA LEU A 132 -12.84 -7.93 4.28
C LEU A 132 -11.38 -7.51 4.44
N GLU A 133 -10.46 -8.47 4.38
CA GLU A 133 -9.02 -8.24 4.27
C GLU A 133 -8.41 -9.22 3.27
N HIS A 134 -7.99 -8.71 2.12
CA HIS A 134 -7.41 -9.55 1.08
C HIS A 134 -6.19 -8.93 0.44
N THR A 135 -5.08 -9.66 0.45
CA THR A 135 -3.85 -9.28 -0.25
C THR A 135 -3.78 -9.96 -1.61
N GLY A 136 -3.50 -9.18 -2.65
CA GLY A 136 -3.35 -9.67 -4.01
C GLY A 136 -2.93 -8.56 -4.98
N PRO A 137 -2.96 -8.83 -6.29
CA PRO A 137 -2.55 -7.83 -7.28
C PRO A 137 -3.45 -6.60 -7.25
N LEU A 138 -2.86 -5.43 -7.53
CA LEU A 138 -3.64 -4.23 -7.79
C LEU A 138 -4.41 -4.39 -9.10
N GLU A 139 -5.73 -4.39 -9.01
CA GLU A 139 -6.64 -4.56 -10.12
C GLU A 139 -7.48 -3.30 -10.29
N ARG A 140 -7.60 -2.84 -11.53
CA ARG A 140 -8.39 -1.65 -11.86
C ARG A 140 -9.86 -1.90 -11.49
N ALA A 141 -10.51 -0.88 -10.91
CA ALA A 141 -11.93 -0.89 -10.51
C ALA A 141 -12.33 -1.91 -9.42
N LEU A 142 -11.41 -2.74 -8.89
CA LEU A 142 -11.77 -3.72 -7.86
C LEU A 142 -12.39 -3.08 -6.62
N LEU A 143 -11.83 -1.97 -6.15
CA LEU A 143 -12.39 -1.25 -5.00
C LEU A 143 -13.83 -0.81 -5.28
N GLU A 144 -14.11 -0.28 -6.48
CA GLU A 144 -15.45 0.15 -6.88
C GLU A 144 -16.43 -1.03 -6.92
N GLU A 145 -15.97 -2.20 -7.37
CA GLU A 145 -16.77 -3.44 -7.36
C GLU A 145 -17.06 -3.94 -5.95
N ILE A 146 -16.09 -3.89 -5.03
CA ILE A 146 -16.28 -4.22 -3.61
C ILE A 146 -17.31 -3.28 -2.97
N VAL A 147 -17.18 -1.98 -3.24
CA VAL A 147 -18.15 -0.96 -2.81
C VAL A 147 -19.53 -1.24 -3.39
N GLY A 148 -19.61 -1.63 -4.67
CA GLY A 148 -20.85 -2.03 -5.34
C GLY A 148 -21.51 -3.24 -4.68
N LEU A 149 -20.72 -4.26 -4.34
CA LEU A 149 -21.20 -5.45 -3.63
C LEU A 149 -21.78 -5.10 -2.26
N HIS A 150 -21.09 -4.23 -1.50
CA HIS A 150 -21.59 -3.73 -0.22
C HIS A 150 -22.90 -2.97 -0.37
N ARG A 151 -22.99 -2.05 -1.34
CA ARG A 151 -24.23 -1.28 -1.58
C ARG A 151 -25.42 -2.18 -1.94
N ALA A 152 -25.17 -3.26 -2.67
CA ALA A 152 -26.22 -4.17 -3.11
C ALA A 152 -26.69 -5.14 -2.01
N PHE A 153 -25.76 -5.65 -1.18
CA PHE A 153 -26.04 -6.79 -0.30
C PHE A 153 -25.60 -6.60 1.16
N GLY A 154 -25.00 -5.46 1.50
CA GLY A 154 -24.56 -5.08 2.84
C GLY A 154 -23.30 -5.80 3.35
N PRO A 155 -22.93 -5.58 4.63
CA PRO A 155 -21.72 -6.11 5.26
C PRO A 155 -21.58 -7.63 5.20
N ALA A 156 -22.70 -8.36 5.30
CA ALA A 156 -22.70 -9.83 5.30
C ALA A 156 -22.16 -10.43 3.99
N ALA A 157 -22.32 -9.73 2.86
CA ALA A 157 -21.76 -10.17 1.59
C ALA A 157 -20.23 -10.04 1.58
N LEU A 158 -19.68 -9.00 2.19
CA LEU A 158 -18.22 -8.80 2.30
C LEU A 158 -17.59 -9.88 3.18
N VAL A 159 -18.17 -10.17 4.35
CA VAL A 159 -17.71 -11.25 5.24
C VAL A 159 -17.74 -12.61 4.54
N GLN A 160 -18.75 -12.85 3.70
CA GLN A 160 -18.82 -14.07 2.91
C GLN A 160 -17.73 -14.13 1.83
N VAL A 161 -17.44 -13.01 1.16
CA VAL A 161 -16.32 -12.92 0.21
C VAL A 161 -15.00 -13.18 0.93
N ASP A 162 -14.79 -12.55 2.09
CA ASP A 162 -13.59 -12.72 2.91
C ASP A 162 -13.34 -14.18 3.28
N GLY A 163 -14.37 -14.90 3.75
CA GLY A 163 -14.25 -16.32 4.07
C GLY A 163 -13.95 -17.24 2.88
N LEU A 164 -14.23 -16.80 1.65
CA LEU A 164 -14.01 -17.58 0.42
C LEU A 164 -12.70 -17.21 -0.28
N ALA A 165 -12.31 -15.93 -0.27
CA ALA A 165 -11.22 -15.37 -1.05
C ALA A 165 -9.86 -16.08 -0.85
N PRO A 166 -9.46 -16.52 0.37
CA PRO A 166 -8.21 -17.26 0.57
C PRO A 166 -8.14 -18.60 -0.20
N ARG A 167 -9.29 -19.19 -0.55
CA ARG A 167 -9.35 -20.51 -1.19
C ARG A 167 -9.47 -20.43 -2.71
N ILE A 168 -10.19 -19.43 -3.20
CA ILE A 168 -10.56 -19.34 -4.63
C ILE A 168 -10.15 -18.01 -5.28
N GLY A 169 -9.53 -17.10 -4.53
CA GLY A 169 -9.23 -15.73 -4.94
C GLY A 169 -10.42 -14.78 -4.76
N LEU A 170 -10.12 -13.49 -4.57
CA LEU A 170 -11.12 -12.45 -4.32
C LEU A 170 -12.16 -12.34 -5.44
N ARG A 171 -11.72 -12.43 -6.70
CA ARG A 171 -12.62 -12.34 -7.86
C ARG A 171 -13.63 -13.47 -7.93
N ALA A 172 -13.16 -14.71 -7.86
CA ALA A 172 -14.05 -15.86 -7.87
C ALA A 172 -15.00 -15.85 -6.66
N ALA A 173 -14.55 -15.36 -5.50
CA ALA A 173 -15.39 -15.18 -4.32
C ALA A 173 -16.50 -14.14 -4.54
N MET A 174 -16.16 -12.95 -5.06
CA MET A 174 -17.14 -11.91 -5.41
C MET A 174 -18.17 -12.41 -6.43
N ASP A 175 -17.72 -13.05 -7.50
CA ASP A 175 -18.59 -13.64 -8.53
C ASP A 175 -19.50 -14.74 -7.96
N GLY A 176 -18.98 -15.53 -7.02
CA GLY A 176 -19.75 -16.54 -6.30
C GLY A 176 -20.89 -15.94 -5.48
N VAL A 177 -20.59 -14.90 -4.69
CA VAL A 177 -21.57 -14.20 -3.85
C VAL A 177 -22.60 -13.46 -4.71
N LEU A 178 -22.17 -12.79 -5.78
CA LEU A 178 -23.06 -12.08 -6.70
C LEU A 178 -24.06 -13.05 -7.36
N ARG A 179 -23.59 -14.20 -7.86
CA ARG A 179 -24.46 -15.22 -8.47
C ARG A 179 -25.43 -15.83 -7.47
N ALA A 180 -24.99 -16.11 -6.25
CA ALA A 180 -25.86 -16.70 -5.22
C ALA A 180 -26.99 -15.76 -4.77
N ARG A 181 -26.82 -14.43 -4.92
CA ARG A 181 -27.75 -13.40 -4.45
C ARG A 181 -28.54 -12.71 -5.56
N THR A 182 -28.19 -12.96 -6.82
CA THR A 182 -28.97 -12.50 -7.96
C THR A 182 -30.05 -13.55 -8.25
N PRO A 183 -31.34 -13.24 -8.10
CA PRO A 183 -32.39 -14.20 -8.39
C PRO A 183 -32.32 -14.63 -9.85
N SER A 184 -32.21 -15.94 -10.10
CA SER A 184 -32.34 -16.51 -11.43
C SER A 184 -33.75 -16.16 -11.94
N VAL A 185 -33.83 -15.37 -13.01
CA VAL A 185 -35.07 -15.21 -13.76
C VAL A 185 -35.38 -16.59 -14.34
N ALA A 186 -36.39 -17.24 -13.77
CA ALA A 186 -36.95 -18.51 -14.26
C ALA A 186 -37.83 -18.28 -15.48
#